data_AF-D3V5X3-F1
#
_entry.id   AF-D3V5X3-F1
#
_cell.length_a   1.000
_cell.length_b   1.000
_cell.length_c   1.000
_cell.angle_alpha   90.00
_cell.angle_beta   90.00
_cell.angle_gamma   90.00
#
_symmetry.space_group_name_H-M   'P 1'
#
loop_
_entity.id
_entity.type
_entity.pdbx_description
1 polymer ?
#
loop_
_entity_poly.entity_id
_entity_poly.type
_entity_poly.pdbx_seq_one_letter_code
_entity_poly.pdbx_strand_id
1 'polypeptide(L)'
;MYSHYDPGLSLAGILFILVISALIGFTISFFIMRYATRANELLDIQKKILQELKVQNELLSGDKGNSDISSFYLNELKKLQSSDVVSKSGYVNHSNVEKMAKLYKKFMEEIETKNLSIFSARKAFQSEINRLSSELNENQRMSFLNVYKERLK
;
A
#
# COMPACT_ATOMS: atom_id res chain seq x y z
N MET A 1 38.79 -75.08 -6.48
CA MET A 1 37.75 -74.25 -7.12
C MET A 1 36.67 -73.97 -6.10
N TYR A 2 36.69 -72.79 -5.48
CA TYR A 2 35.58 -72.29 -4.69
C TYR A 2 35.20 -70.93 -5.27
N SER A 3 34.15 -70.91 -6.08
CA SER A 3 33.54 -69.67 -6.56
C SER A 3 32.72 -69.10 -5.42
N HIS A 4 33.24 -68.07 -4.75
CA HIS A 4 32.45 -67.23 -3.87
C HIS A 4 31.45 -66.46 -4.73
N TYR A 5 30.17 -66.82 -4.63
CA TYR A 5 29.07 -66.06 -5.22
C TYR A 5 28.80 -64.89 -4.27
N ASP A 6 29.23 -63.69 -4.64
CA ASP A 6 28.95 -62.46 -3.91
C ASP A 6 27.57 -61.96 -4.36
N PRO A 7 26.52 -62.05 -3.52
CA PRO A 7 25.20 -61.60 -3.93
C PRO A 7 25.19 -60.07 -3.88
N GLY A 8 25.58 -59.45 -4.99
CA GLY A 8 25.44 -58.02 -5.18
C GLY A 8 23.99 -57.57 -4.93
N LEU A 9 23.84 -56.34 -4.42
CA LEU A 9 22.57 -55.68 -4.13
C LEU A 9 21.54 -55.96 -5.23
N SER A 10 20.51 -56.75 -4.89
CA SER A 10 19.44 -57.07 -5.84
C SER A 10 18.71 -55.78 -6.25
N LEU A 11 18.33 -55.69 -7.53
CA LEU A 11 17.57 -54.55 -8.07
C LEU A 11 16.31 -54.26 -7.23
N ALA A 12 15.68 -55.30 -6.68
CA ALA A 12 14.53 -55.17 -5.79
C ALA A 12 14.89 -54.50 -4.45
N GLY A 13 16.08 -54.78 -3.90
CA GLY A 13 16.58 -54.11 -2.69
C GLY A 13 16.88 -52.63 -2.92
N ILE A 14 17.48 -52.28 -4.05
CA ILE A 14 17.74 -50.88 -4.42
C ILE A 14 16.42 -50.12 -4.60
N LEU A 15 15.44 -50.71 -5.30
CA LEU A 15 14.11 -50.12 -5.48
C LEU A 15 13.39 -49.91 -4.16
N PHE A 16 13.47 -50.88 -3.23
CA PHE A 16 12.87 -50.76 -1.92
C PHE A 16 13.43 -49.59 -1.12
N ILE A 17 14.76 -49.41 -1.13
CA ILE A 17 15.42 -48.28 -0.47
C ILE A 17 14.98 -46.95 -1.09
N LEU A 18 14.93 -46.85 -2.42
CA LEU A 18 14.48 -45.64 -3.11
C LEU A 18 13.04 -45.26 -2.77
N VAL A 19 12.14 -46.24 -2.71
CA VAL A 19 10.73 -46.00 -2.33
C VAL A 19 10.62 -45.50 -0.90
N ILE A 20 11.37 -46.07 0.04
CA ILE A 20 11.39 -45.61 1.43
C ILE A 20 11.96 -44.18 1.53
N SER A 21 13.07 -43.90 0.85
CA SER A 21 13.65 -42.55 0.82
C SER A 21 12.68 -41.51 0.24
N ALA A 22 11.95 -41.87 -0.82
CA ALA A 22 10.92 -41.01 -1.42
C ALA A 22 9.75 -40.74 -0.45
N LEU A 23 9.29 -41.77 0.28
CA LEU A 23 8.22 -41.64 1.28
C LEU A 23 8.65 -40.73 2.45
N ILE A 24 9.88 -40.89 2.94
CA ILE A 24 10.43 -40.03 3.99
C ILE A 24 10.53 -38.58 3.49
N GLY A 25 11.06 -38.39 2.27
CA GLY A 25 11.14 -37.06 1.64
C GLY A 25 9.78 -36.40 1.51
N PHE A 26 8.78 -37.13 1.02
CA PHE A 26 7.41 -36.63 0.89
C PHE A 26 6.81 -36.20 2.24
N THR A 27 7.03 -37.01 3.27
CA THR A 27 6.54 -36.72 4.63
C THR A 27 7.18 -35.44 5.17
N ILE A 28 8.49 -35.28 5.02
CA ILE A 28 9.23 -34.08 5.45
C ILE A 28 8.74 -32.84 4.68
N SER A 29 8.62 -32.94 3.35
CA SER A 29 8.12 -31.84 2.51
C SER A 29 6.70 -31.42 2.88
N PHE A 30 5.83 -32.37 3.20
CA PHE A 30 4.47 -32.09 3.66
C PHE A 30 4.47 -31.26 4.96
N PHE A 31 5.30 -31.62 5.94
CA PHE A 31 5.42 -30.84 7.17
C PHE A 31 5.99 -29.44 6.91
N ILE A 32 7.05 -29.31 6.11
CA ILE A 32 7.62 -28.00 5.74
C ILE A 32 6.56 -27.11 5.10
N MET A 33 5.81 -27.63 4.13
CA MET A 33 4.75 -26.88 3.45
C MET A 33 3.67 -26.42 4.44
N ARG A 34 3.23 -27.31 5.33
CA ARG A 34 2.24 -26.98 6.37
C ARG A 34 2.71 -25.89 7.32
N TYR A 35 3.98 -25.92 7.76
CA TYR A 35 4.54 -24.88 8.61
C TYR A 35 4.74 -23.56 7.87
N ALA A 36 5.19 -23.59 6.61
CA ALA A 36 5.35 -22.41 5.78
C ALA A 36 4.02 -21.70 5.51
N THR A 37 2.95 -22.44 5.21
CA THR A 37 1.61 -21.86 5.03
C THR A 37 1.13 -21.16 6.29
N ARG A 38 1.27 -21.81 7.47
CA ARG A 38 0.90 -21.19 8.75
C ARG A 38 1.75 -19.95 9.09
N ALA A 39 3.04 -19.97 8.77
CA ALA A 39 3.91 -18.80 8.95
C ALA A 39 3.47 -17.64 8.05
N ASN A 40 3.08 -17.91 6.81
CA ASN A 40 2.54 -16.90 5.90
C ASN A 40 1.20 -16.33 6.38
N GLU A 41 0.30 -17.16 6.91
CA GLU A 41 -0.95 -16.71 7.53
C GLU A 41 -0.67 -15.81 8.75
N LEU A 42 0.28 -16.18 9.61
CA LEU A 42 0.69 -15.36 10.75
C LEU A 42 1.32 -14.02 10.31
N LEU A 43 2.12 -14.02 9.24
CA LEU A 43 2.67 -12.80 8.67
C LEU A 43 1.58 -11.88 8.11
N ASP A 44 0.54 -12.43 7.47
CA ASP A 44 -0.59 -11.64 6.97
C ASP A 44 -1.39 -11.02 8.12
N ILE A 45 -1.63 -11.79 9.19
CA ILE A 45 -2.27 -11.29 10.41
C ILE A 45 -1.43 -10.19 11.07
N GLN A 46 -0.11 -10.38 11.20
CA GLN A 46 0.79 -9.37 11.74
C GLN A 46 0.78 -8.09 10.91
N LYS A 47 0.78 -8.19 9.58
CA LYS A 47 0.67 -7.02 8.69
C LYS A 47 -0.64 -6.26 8.93
N LYS A 48 -1.76 -6.96 9.03
CA LYS A 48 -3.07 -6.35 9.32
C LYS A 48 -3.08 -5.65 10.68
N ILE A 49 -2.60 -6.31 11.73
CA ILE A 49 -2.49 -5.72 13.07
C ILE A 49 -1.60 -4.46 13.05
N LEU A 50 -0.46 -4.50 12.35
CA LEU A 50 0.46 -3.38 12.30
C LEU A 50 -0.13 -2.20 11.52
N GLN A 51 -0.92 -2.46 10.48
CA GLN A 51 -1.66 -1.44 9.75
C GLN A 51 -2.77 -0.81 10.61
N GLU A 52 -3.53 -1.62 11.34
CA GLU A 52 -4.55 -1.14 12.28
C GLU A 52 -3.93 -0.34 13.42
N LEU A 53 -2.82 -0.80 14.00
CA LEU A 53 -2.08 -0.07 15.03
C LEU A 53 -1.50 1.24 14.48
N LYS A 54 -1.02 1.30 13.24
CA LYS A 54 -0.57 2.54 12.60
C LYS A 54 -1.72 3.55 12.51
N VAL A 55 -2.89 3.11 12.05
CA VAL A 55 -4.10 3.96 11.99
C VAL A 55 -4.57 4.39 13.38
N GLN A 56 -4.65 3.47 14.35
CA GLN A 56 -5.06 3.79 15.72
C GLN A 56 -4.08 4.73 16.41
N ASN A 57 -2.78 4.51 16.28
CA ASN A 57 -1.76 5.41 16.84
C ASN A 57 -1.85 6.80 16.22
N GLU A 58 -2.10 6.90 14.91
CA GLU A 58 -2.32 8.19 14.24
C GLU A 58 -3.60 8.89 14.72
N LEU A 59 -4.69 8.16 14.96
CA LEU A 59 -5.94 8.70 15.52
C LEU A 59 -5.79 9.14 16.99
N LEU A 60 -5.11 8.33 17.81
CA LEU A 60 -4.88 8.59 19.24
C LEU A 60 -3.82 9.66 19.48
N SER A 61 -2.85 9.79 18.58
CA SER A 61 -1.81 10.84 18.64
C SER A 61 -2.34 12.25 18.37
N GLY A 62 -3.64 12.38 18.06
CA GLY A 62 -4.44 13.57 18.30
C GLY A 62 -3.71 14.89 18.08
N ASP A 63 -3.24 15.11 16.83
CA ASP A 63 -2.61 16.35 16.33
C ASP A 63 -1.06 16.40 16.27
N LYS A 64 -0.32 15.37 16.71
CA LYS A 64 1.15 15.34 16.51
C LYS A 64 1.62 15.01 15.08
N GLY A 65 0.75 14.45 14.24
CA GLY A 65 1.06 14.19 12.82
C GLY A 65 0.86 15.40 11.90
N ASN A 66 0.26 16.48 12.42
CA ASN A 66 -0.08 17.68 11.64
C ASN A 66 1.10 18.65 11.55
N SER A 67 2.03 18.61 12.51
CA SER A 67 3.15 19.56 12.60
C SER A 67 4.32 19.26 11.64
N ASP A 68 4.47 18.03 11.16
CA ASP A 68 5.72 17.62 10.47
C ASP A 68 5.58 17.26 8.99
N ILE A 69 4.37 17.29 8.41
CA ILE A 69 4.21 17.10 6.96
C ILE A 69 4.35 18.44 6.24
N SER A 70 5.52 19.08 6.40
CA SER A 70 5.94 20.18 5.54
C SER A 70 6.49 19.59 4.25
N SER A 71 5.69 19.65 3.19
CA SER A 71 6.11 19.28 1.83
C SER A 71 6.01 20.50 0.92
N PHE A 72 6.94 20.58 -0.01
CA PHE A 72 6.89 21.52 -1.13
C PHE A 72 5.52 21.49 -1.82
N TYR A 73 4.95 20.31 -2.05
CA TYR A 73 3.67 20.14 -2.74
C TYR A 73 2.48 20.68 -1.94
N LEU A 74 2.51 20.56 -0.61
CA LEU A 74 1.49 21.13 0.26
C LEU A 74 1.57 22.67 0.26
N ASN A 75 2.79 23.23 0.25
CA ASN A 75 3.01 24.66 0.18
C ASN A 75 2.58 25.26 -1.18
N GLU A 76 2.80 24.53 -2.28
CA GLU A 76 2.27 24.93 -3.59
C GLU A 76 0.73 24.94 -3.61
N LEU A 77 0.09 23.97 -2.97
CA LEU A 77 -1.37 23.94 -2.84
C LEU A 77 -1.90 25.11 -1.98
N LYS A 78 -1.19 25.47 -0.90
CA LYS A 78 -1.54 26.61 -0.04
C LYS A 78 -1.49 27.96 -0.74
N LYS A 79 -0.66 28.11 -1.77
CA LYS A 79 -0.57 29.33 -2.57
C LYS A 79 -1.80 29.55 -3.46
N LEU A 80 -2.57 28.49 -3.73
CA LEU A 80 -3.77 28.57 -4.55
C LEU A 80 -4.92 29.17 -3.73
N GLN A 81 -5.66 30.07 -4.38
CA GLN A 81 -6.88 30.66 -3.88
C GLN A 81 -8.10 30.02 -4.54
N SER A 82 -9.26 30.16 -3.91
CA SER A 82 -10.54 29.67 -4.47
C SER A 82 -10.90 30.37 -5.78
N SER A 83 -10.41 31.60 -5.99
CA SER A 83 -10.50 32.32 -7.26
C SER A 83 -9.68 31.69 -8.38
N ASP A 84 -8.62 30.93 -8.09
CA ASP A 84 -7.80 30.27 -9.11
C ASP A 84 -8.49 29.03 -9.69
N VAL A 85 -9.40 28.40 -8.94
CA VAL A 85 -10.15 27.22 -9.39
C VAL A 85 -11.41 27.56 -10.16
N VAL A 86 -11.76 28.84 -10.29
CA VAL A 86 -12.93 29.32 -11.04
C VAL A 86 -12.50 30.35 -12.08
N SER A 87 -12.96 30.21 -13.31
CA SER A 87 -12.73 31.20 -14.37
C SER A 87 -13.49 32.49 -14.09
N LYS A 88 -13.12 33.59 -14.78
CA LYS A 88 -13.88 34.85 -14.76
C LYS A 88 -15.36 34.70 -15.17
N SER A 89 -15.69 33.62 -15.90
CA SER A 89 -17.05 33.26 -16.32
C SER A 89 -17.81 32.41 -15.28
N GLY A 90 -17.23 32.13 -14.12
CA GLY A 90 -17.88 31.38 -13.03
C GLY A 90 -17.82 29.86 -13.17
N TYR A 91 -17.15 29.34 -14.20
CA TYR A 91 -16.97 27.90 -14.44
C TYR A 91 -15.69 27.40 -13.77
N VAL A 92 -15.64 26.12 -13.40
CA VAL A 92 -14.43 25.52 -12.83
C VAL A 92 -13.30 25.56 -13.86
N ASN A 93 -12.10 25.93 -13.43
CA ASN A 93 -10.91 25.89 -14.27
C ASN A 93 -10.28 24.49 -14.23
N HIS A 94 -10.65 23.64 -15.20
CA HIS A 94 -10.22 22.25 -15.25
C HIS A 94 -8.68 22.08 -15.28
N SER A 95 -7.95 23.01 -15.92
CA SER A 95 -6.49 22.99 -15.98
C SER A 95 -5.88 23.17 -14.59
N ASN A 96 -6.40 24.09 -13.79
CA ASN A 96 -5.90 24.30 -12.42
C ASN A 96 -6.26 23.15 -11.49
N VAL A 97 -7.46 22.57 -11.64
CA VAL A 97 -7.83 21.33 -10.90
C VAL A 97 -6.94 20.15 -11.30
N GLU A 98 -6.55 20.03 -12.57
CA GLU A 98 -5.61 18.99 -13.00
C GLU A 98 -4.21 19.18 -12.40
N LYS A 99 -3.72 20.42 -12.31
CA LYS A 99 -2.45 20.72 -11.62
C LYS A 99 -2.51 20.31 -10.15
N MET A 100 -3.63 20.55 -9.47
CA MET A 100 -3.84 20.11 -8.08
C MET A 100 -3.81 18.59 -7.95
N ALA A 101 -4.47 17.85 -8.86
CA ALA A 101 -4.42 16.39 -8.86
C ALA A 101 -3.00 15.85 -9.10
N LYS A 102 -2.20 16.52 -9.96
CA LYS A 102 -0.78 16.19 -10.16
C LYS A 102 0.05 16.46 -8.90
N LEU A 103 -0.20 17.57 -8.21
CA LEU A 103 0.45 17.88 -6.92
C LEU A 103 0.12 16.81 -5.87
N TYR A 104 -1.13 16.34 -5.81
CA TYR A 104 -1.52 15.24 -4.91
C TYR A 104 -0.74 13.96 -5.19
N LYS A 105 -0.65 13.53 -6.46
CA LYS A 105 0.07 12.29 -6.83
C LYS A 105 1.55 12.38 -6.41
N LYS A 106 2.23 13.48 -6.73
CA LYS A 106 3.63 13.70 -6.34
C LYS A 106 3.83 13.80 -4.83
N PHE A 107 2.89 14.41 -4.13
CA PHE A 107 2.91 14.48 -2.67
C PHE A 107 2.79 13.08 -2.05
N MET A 108 1.86 12.25 -2.53
CA MET A 108 1.71 10.89 -2.02
C MET A 108 2.92 10.00 -2.31
N GLU A 109 3.56 10.15 -3.48
CA GLU A 109 4.83 9.49 -3.79
C GLU A 109 5.95 9.90 -2.82
N GLU A 110 6.05 11.19 -2.47
CA GLU A 110 7.01 11.67 -1.47
C GLU A 110 6.75 11.07 -0.08
N ILE A 111 5.48 10.96 0.32
CA ILE A 111 5.08 10.39 1.61
C ILE A 111 5.41 8.90 1.67
N GLU A 112 5.17 8.16 0.59
CA GLU A 112 5.51 6.74 0.50
C GLU A 112 7.03 6.51 0.52
N THR A 113 7.79 7.28 -0.26
CA THR A 113 9.26 7.18 -0.29
C THR A 113 9.92 7.54 1.04
N LYS A 114 9.37 8.52 1.77
CA LYS A 114 9.85 8.89 3.11
C LYS A 114 9.25 8.05 4.23
N ASN A 115 8.41 7.06 3.91
CA ASN A 115 7.68 6.20 4.86
C ASN A 115 6.91 7.00 5.93
N LEU A 116 6.37 8.15 5.54
CA LEU A 116 5.58 9.04 6.40
C LEU A 116 4.14 8.53 6.53
N SER A 117 3.37 9.18 7.41
CA SER A 117 1.96 8.83 7.63
C SER A 117 1.10 9.16 6.41
N ILE A 118 0.70 8.13 5.66
CA ILE A 118 -0.23 8.23 4.51
C ILE A 118 -1.57 8.85 4.93
N PHE A 119 -2.11 8.46 6.08
CA PHE A 119 -3.39 8.97 6.55
C PHE A 119 -3.31 10.45 6.92
N SER A 120 -2.29 10.85 7.68
CA SER A 120 -2.08 12.25 8.06
C SER A 120 -1.83 13.12 6.82
N ALA A 121 -1.05 12.63 5.87
CA ALA A 121 -0.83 13.30 4.58
C ALA A 121 -2.14 13.50 3.81
N ARG A 122 -2.96 12.45 3.67
CA ARG A 122 -4.28 12.54 3.04
C ARG A 122 -5.17 13.55 3.73
N LYS A 123 -5.19 13.56 5.08
CA LYS A 123 -5.97 14.50 5.87
C LYS A 123 -5.51 15.95 5.66
N ALA A 124 -4.19 16.19 5.68
CA ALA A 124 -3.61 17.51 5.44
C ALA A 124 -3.97 18.05 4.04
N PHE A 125 -3.81 17.22 3.01
CA PHE A 125 -4.16 17.61 1.64
C PHE A 125 -5.67 17.82 1.48
N GLN A 126 -6.49 16.94 2.07
CA GLN A 126 -7.96 17.09 2.04
C GLN A 126 -8.41 18.38 2.74
N SER A 127 -7.74 18.78 3.82
CA SER A 127 -8.02 20.05 4.51
C SER A 127 -7.84 21.25 3.58
N GLU A 128 -6.76 21.27 2.79
CA GLU A 128 -6.51 22.33 1.81
C GLU A 128 -7.52 22.31 0.64
N ILE A 129 -7.91 21.12 0.18
CA ILE A 129 -9.00 20.99 -0.81
C ILE A 129 -10.32 21.52 -0.26
N ASN A 130 -10.61 21.24 1.01
CA ASN A 130 -11.81 21.76 1.68
C ASN A 130 -11.75 23.29 1.79
N ARG A 131 -10.60 23.86 2.16
CA ARG A 131 -10.35 25.32 2.19
C ARG A 131 -10.57 25.97 0.83
N LEU A 132 -10.06 25.39 -0.25
CA LEU A 132 -10.26 25.89 -1.62
C LEU A 132 -11.73 25.80 -2.04
N SER A 133 -12.47 24.84 -1.50
CA SER A 133 -13.87 24.62 -1.83
C SER A 133 -14.86 25.43 -0.99
N SER A 134 -14.43 26.00 0.14
CA SER A 134 -15.33 26.66 1.11
C SER A 134 -15.86 28.00 0.63
N GLU A 135 -15.13 28.67 -0.26
CA GLU A 135 -15.52 29.96 -0.83
C GLU A 135 -16.27 29.79 -2.17
N LEU A 136 -16.46 28.55 -2.64
CA LEU A 136 -17.19 28.24 -3.86
C LEU A 136 -18.69 28.13 -3.59
N ASN A 137 -19.49 28.58 -4.54
CA ASN A 137 -20.93 28.27 -4.50
C ASN A 137 -21.17 26.77 -4.72
N GLU A 138 -22.37 26.29 -4.38
CA GLU A 138 -22.68 24.86 -4.39
C GLU A 138 -22.41 24.18 -5.74
N ASN A 139 -22.81 24.82 -6.84
CA ASN A 139 -22.61 24.31 -8.19
C ASN A 139 -21.13 24.24 -8.58
N GLN A 140 -20.36 25.28 -8.26
CA GLN A 140 -18.92 25.34 -8.49
C GLN A 140 -18.18 24.31 -7.64
N ARG A 141 -18.54 24.19 -6.36
CA ARG A 141 -17.99 23.20 -5.43
C ARG A 141 -18.22 21.79 -5.94
N MET A 142 -19.44 21.48 -6.40
CA MET A 142 -19.79 20.15 -6.88
C MET A 142 -19.00 19.80 -8.14
N SER A 143 -18.92 20.74 -9.08
CA SER A 143 -18.14 20.59 -10.32
C SER A 143 -16.64 20.44 -10.01
N PHE A 144 -16.09 21.26 -9.12
CA PHE A 144 -14.70 21.22 -8.69
C PHE A 144 -14.34 19.86 -8.09
N LEU A 145 -15.13 19.38 -7.12
CA LEU A 145 -14.88 18.10 -6.45
C LEU A 145 -15.04 16.91 -7.41
N ASN A 146 -15.96 16.98 -8.37
CA ASN A 146 -16.13 15.93 -9.38
C ASN A 146 -14.92 15.85 -10.31
N VAL A 147 -14.48 16.99 -10.86
CA VAL A 147 -13.30 17.04 -11.73
C VAL A 147 -12.05 16.60 -10.96
N TYR A 148 -11.89 17.05 -9.71
CA TYR A 148 -10.78 16.63 -8.86
C TYR A 148 -10.77 15.12 -8.63
N LYS A 149 -11.90 14.53 -8.22
CA LYS A 149 -12.04 13.08 -8.02
C LYS A 149 -11.81 12.27 -9.30
N GLU A 150 -12.28 12.75 -10.43
CA GLU A 150 -12.07 12.08 -11.73
C GLU A 150 -10.58 12.02 -12.09
N ARG A 151 -9.82 13.09 -11.82
CA ARG A 151 -8.37 13.15 -12.09
C ARG A 151 -7.51 12.38 -11.09
N LEU A 152 -8.07 11.98 -9.95
CA LEU A 152 -7.43 11.13 -8.96
C LEU A 152 -7.56 9.63 -9.25
N LYS A 153 -8.54 9.23 -10.07
CA LYS A 153 -8.62 7.86 -10.60
C LYS A 153 -7.47 7.58 -11.57
#